data_AF-A0AAE0CGY2-F1
#
_entry.id   AF-A0AAE0CGY2-F1
#
_cell.length_a   1.000
_cell.length_b   1.000
_cell.length_c   1.000
_cell.angle_alpha   90.00
_cell.angle_beta   90.00
_cell.angle_gamma   90.00
#
_symmetry.space_group_name_H-M   'P 1'
#
loop_
_entity.id
_entity.type
_entity.pdbx_description
1 polymer ?
#
loop_
_entity_poly.entity_id
_entity_poly.type
_entity_poly.pdbx_seq_one_letter_code
_entity_poly.pdbx_strand_id
1 'polypeptide(L)'
;MPPGNIDSFAKDTLVEVSSDEGWLSGGWFVAKVLDPPPPSTTTTAKMKFLVEYQNLHCQDGSKLLRKLVDIKLVRPLPPPPQNDEHEKQRFEVNDVVDAYRNDGWWVGVVSKVWGEEEQRVYSVLFENLSRRINFRPSELRFHLDWVGDKWIQPQKQDKMSSEVGERREKQMEAETSSEKRKRGMHVKFLFKGNECGGANYGFDKIDVEDSSTTGAAAVDNMPYENQNLLWLESSPVLRFVQSLEEFQLMPQKPHFRPLDECEVVFREGLALKHMMPFVNVVKETSKLQVNAPGSITNNLLKCLPELESHGIDVKDVQSRLLEMQTMIKRREHLQTKLAKVKCEIKVRTHEGTKINAELIDAIEEIKVLEEKKARLISMNGENDFEISKLKSSDSLLNEHIQNVERNFAILATFPWR
;
A
#
# COMPACT_ATOMS: atom_id res chain seq x y z
N MET A 1 -7.39 22.81 -17.62
CA MET A 1 -7.26 22.89 -19.09
C MET A 1 -8.34 23.80 -19.62
N PRO A 2 -8.07 24.62 -20.65
CA PRO A 2 -9.13 25.23 -21.45
C PRO A 2 -9.90 24.12 -22.21
N PRO A 3 -11.16 24.35 -22.61
CA PRO A 3 -12.07 23.32 -23.15
C PRO A 3 -11.73 22.82 -24.58
N GLY A 4 -10.46 22.87 -25.00
CA GLY A 4 -10.05 22.68 -26.40
C GLY A 4 -9.43 21.33 -26.78
N ASN A 5 -9.25 20.37 -25.87
CA ASN A 5 -8.65 19.07 -26.23
C ASN A 5 -9.21 17.90 -25.40
N ILE A 6 -10.54 17.76 -25.39
CA ILE A 6 -11.25 16.66 -24.72
C ILE A 6 -11.08 15.33 -25.49
N ASP A 7 -10.71 15.38 -26.78
CA ASP A 7 -10.52 14.19 -27.63
C ASP A 7 -9.33 13.33 -27.18
N SER A 8 -8.28 13.93 -26.62
CA SER A 8 -7.09 13.21 -26.13
C SER A 8 -7.36 12.33 -24.89
N PHE A 9 -8.54 12.47 -24.27
CA PHE A 9 -8.95 11.71 -23.09
C PHE A 9 -10.34 11.09 -23.24
N ALA A 10 -10.76 10.83 -24.49
CA ALA A 10 -12.02 10.17 -24.76
C ALA A 10 -12.05 8.75 -24.17
N LYS A 11 -13.27 8.23 -23.98
CA LYS A 11 -13.48 6.85 -23.57
C LYS A 11 -12.74 5.88 -24.50
N ASP A 12 -12.15 4.85 -23.91
CA ASP A 12 -11.31 3.83 -24.53
C ASP A 12 -9.96 4.32 -25.09
N THR A 13 -9.57 5.56 -24.84
CA THR A 13 -8.25 6.10 -25.20
C THR A 13 -7.18 5.67 -24.20
N LEU A 14 -5.96 5.39 -24.69
CA LEU A 14 -4.80 5.11 -23.85
C LEU A 14 -4.15 6.41 -23.36
N VAL A 15 -3.81 6.41 -22.08
CA VAL A 15 -3.21 7.54 -21.36
C VAL A 15 -2.11 7.02 -20.44
N GLU A 16 -1.20 7.89 -20.03
CA GLU A 16 -0.30 7.61 -18.92
C GLU A 16 -0.81 8.23 -17.63
N VAL A 17 -0.76 7.46 -16.56
CA VAL A 17 -1.33 7.81 -15.27
C VAL A 17 -0.25 7.69 -14.20
N SER A 18 -0.10 8.76 -13.42
CA SER A 18 0.78 8.79 -12.24
C SER A 18 -0.03 8.67 -10.94
N SER A 19 0.68 8.60 -9.82
CA SER A 19 0.12 8.56 -8.47
C SER A 19 0.96 9.46 -7.58
N ASP A 20 0.33 10.12 -6.61
CA ASP A 20 1.01 10.80 -5.49
C ASP A 20 1.19 9.86 -4.30
N GLU A 21 0.31 8.86 -4.17
CA GLU A 21 0.30 7.91 -3.06
C GLU A 21 0.97 6.56 -3.40
N GLY A 22 1.68 6.02 -2.40
CA GLY A 22 2.15 4.64 -2.38
C GLY A 22 3.33 4.34 -3.32
N TRP A 23 3.47 3.07 -3.70
CA TRP A 23 4.59 2.57 -4.51
C TRP A 23 4.53 3.00 -5.99
N LEU A 24 3.39 3.53 -6.44
CA LEU A 24 3.20 4.09 -7.78
C LEU A 24 3.71 5.53 -7.89
N SER A 25 4.12 6.13 -6.76
CA SER A 25 4.54 7.52 -6.70
C SER A 25 5.84 7.75 -7.48
N GLY A 26 5.81 8.70 -8.42
CA GLY A 26 6.93 9.03 -9.30
C GLY A 26 7.04 8.19 -10.58
N GLY A 27 6.12 7.25 -10.82
CA GLY A 27 6.04 6.47 -12.06
C GLY A 27 4.88 6.90 -12.95
N TRP A 28 4.98 6.59 -14.25
CA TRP A 28 3.92 6.74 -15.25
C TRP A 28 3.49 5.39 -15.79
N PHE A 29 2.21 5.06 -15.67
CA PHE A 29 1.67 3.74 -16.02
C PHE A 29 0.64 3.88 -17.13
N VAL A 30 0.72 3.02 -18.15
CA VAL A 30 -0.24 3.02 -19.25
C VAL A 30 -1.59 2.51 -18.76
N ALA A 31 -2.64 3.25 -19.05
CA ALA A 31 -4.02 2.91 -18.69
C ALA A 31 -4.99 3.33 -19.79
N LYS A 32 -6.14 2.67 -19.82
CA LYS A 32 -7.27 2.98 -20.71
C LYS A 32 -8.31 3.78 -19.94
N VAL A 33 -8.81 4.86 -20.54
CA VAL A 33 -9.91 5.65 -19.97
C VAL A 33 -11.22 4.86 -20.09
N LEU A 34 -11.87 4.55 -18.98
CA LEU A 34 -13.18 3.88 -18.97
C LEU A 34 -14.31 4.90 -18.98
N ASP A 35 -14.25 5.89 -18.09
CA ASP A 35 -15.26 6.94 -18.01
C ASP A 35 -14.54 8.30 -17.79
N PRO A 36 -14.61 9.21 -18.78
CA PRO A 36 -14.07 10.57 -18.65
C PRO A 36 -15.00 11.47 -17.80
N PRO A 37 -14.47 12.52 -17.15
CA PRO A 37 -15.27 13.44 -16.37
C PRO A 37 -16.24 14.24 -17.25
N PRO A 38 -17.45 14.59 -16.75
CA PRO A 38 -18.43 15.32 -17.52
C PRO A 38 -17.96 16.76 -17.84
N PRO A 39 -18.30 17.29 -19.04
CA PRO A 39 -17.77 18.56 -19.54
C PRO A 39 -18.25 19.82 -18.78
N SER A 40 -19.25 19.72 -17.91
CA SER A 40 -19.91 20.88 -17.27
C SER A 40 -19.44 21.22 -15.85
N THR A 41 -18.37 20.59 -15.34
CA THR A 41 -17.88 20.90 -13.98
C THR A 41 -17.12 22.24 -13.97
N THR A 42 -17.67 23.22 -13.27
CA THR A 42 -17.13 24.60 -13.15
C THR A 42 -15.84 24.69 -12.30
N THR A 43 -15.26 23.56 -11.88
CA THR A 43 -14.09 23.54 -11.01
C THR A 43 -13.20 22.34 -11.33
N THR A 44 -11.98 22.59 -11.80
CA THR A 44 -10.95 21.58 -12.10
C THR A 44 -10.60 20.68 -10.90
N ALA A 45 -10.84 21.15 -9.67
CA ALA A 45 -10.54 20.45 -8.42
C ALA A 45 -11.33 19.15 -8.16
N LYS A 46 -12.28 18.78 -9.04
CA LYS A 46 -13.06 17.52 -8.92
C LYS A 46 -13.06 16.67 -10.20
N MET A 47 -12.31 17.05 -11.23
CA MET A 47 -12.24 16.26 -12.47
C MET A 47 -11.41 14.99 -12.23
N LYS A 48 -12.09 13.85 -12.18
CA LYS A 48 -11.46 12.53 -12.03
C LYS A 48 -11.82 11.63 -13.21
N PHE A 49 -10.84 10.85 -13.67
CA PHE A 49 -11.01 9.80 -14.67
C PHE A 49 -11.13 8.45 -13.98
N LEU A 50 -12.06 7.60 -14.43
CA LEU A 50 -11.98 6.18 -14.15
C LEU A 50 -11.09 5.54 -15.21
N VAL A 51 -9.97 4.97 -14.80
CA VAL A 51 -9.01 4.31 -15.70
C VAL A 51 -8.84 2.83 -15.34
N GLU A 52 -8.49 2.02 -16.33
CA GLU A 52 -8.09 0.62 -16.20
C GLU A 52 -6.63 0.48 -16.64
N TYR A 53 -5.73 0.14 -15.72
CA TYR A 53 -4.30 -0.01 -16.02
C TYR A 53 -4.07 -1.20 -16.95
N GLN A 54 -3.13 -1.07 -17.89
CA GLN A 54 -2.88 -2.10 -18.90
C GLN A 54 -2.17 -3.34 -18.33
N ASN A 55 -1.21 -3.12 -17.43
CA ASN A 55 -0.34 -4.17 -16.89
C ASN A 55 -0.49 -4.36 -15.37
N LEU A 56 -1.20 -3.47 -14.68
CA LEU A 56 -1.43 -3.60 -13.23
C LEU A 56 -2.70 -4.39 -12.96
N HIS A 57 -2.61 -5.33 -12.01
CA HIS A 57 -3.70 -6.22 -11.64
C HIS A 57 -4.24 -5.90 -10.25
N CYS A 58 -5.51 -6.24 -10.00
CA CYS A 58 -6.09 -6.28 -8.67
C CYS A 58 -5.32 -7.26 -7.76
N GLN A 59 -5.44 -7.09 -6.44
CA GLN A 59 -4.74 -7.90 -5.43
C GLN A 59 -4.93 -9.43 -5.55
N ASP A 60 -6.01 -9.85 -6.20
CA ASP A 60 -6.37 -11.24 -6.45
C ASP A 60 -5.85 -11.77 -7.80
N GLY A 61 -5.24 -10.92 -8.64
CA GLY A 61 -4.74 -11.22 -9.98
C GLY A 61 -5.83 -11.48 -11.02
N SER A 62 -7.12 -11.33 -10.66
CA SER A 62 -8.22 -11.80 -11.50
C SER A 62 -8.57 -10.84 -12.64
N LYS A 63 -8.31 -9.55 -12.43
CA LYS A 63 -8.68 -8.45 -13.33
C LYS A 63 -7.64 -7.35 -13.28
N LEU A 64 -7.61 -6.54 -14.33
CA LEU A 64 -6.84 -5.31 -14.38
C LEU A 64 -7.33 -4.32 -13.31
N LEU A 65 -6.38 -3.59 -12.72
CA LEU A 65 -6.63 -2.61 -11.68
C LEU A 65 -7.39 -1.43 -12.29
N ARG A 66 -8.48 -1.02 -11.61
CA ARG A 66 -9.24 0.19 -11.96
C ARG A 66 -9.13 1.21 -10.84
N LYS A 67 -8.94 2.49 -11.19
CA LYS A 67 -8.78 3.56 -10.20
C LYS A 67 -9.43 4.86 -10.68
N LEU A 68 -9.98 5.62 -9.74
CA LEU A 68 -10.38 7.01 -9.95
C LEU A 68 -9.15 7.91 -9.72
N VAL A 69 -8.75 8.66 -10.74
CA VAL A 69 -7.51 9.45 -10.73
C VAL A 69 -7.81 10.90 -11.09
N ASP A 70 -7.18 11.84 -10.37
CA ASP A 70 -7.29 13.27 -10.64
C ASP A 70 -6.70 13.63 -12.00
N ILE A 71 -7.33 14.54 -12.74
CA ILE A 71 -6.86 15.03 -14.05
C ILE A 71 -5.40 15.49 -14.04
N LYS A 72 -4.89 15.99 -12.91
CA LYS A 72 -3.49 16.44 -12.78
C LYS A 72 -2.48 15.30 -12.89
N LEU A 73 -2.91 14.07 -12.68
CA LEU A 73 -2.08 12.87 -12.71
C LEU A 73 -2.27 12.07 -14.01
N VAL A 74 -2.97 12.62 -15.00
CA VAL A 74 -3.26 11.96 -16.29
C VAL A 74 -2.67 12.80 -17.42
N ARG A 75 -1.95 12.14 -18.34
CA ARG A 75 -1.42 12.73 -19.57
C ARG A 75 -1.69 11.79 -20.76
N PRO A 76 -1.72 12.28 -22.01
CA PRO A 76 -1.82 11.39 -23.17
C PRO A 76 -0.59 10.46 -23.25
N LEU A 77 -0.59 9.51 -24.18
CA LEU A 77 0.65 8.81 -24.50
C LEU A 77 1.67 9.80 -25.11
N PRO A 78 2.96 9.71 -24.76
CA PRO A 78 3.99 10.49 -25.41
C PRO A 78 4.05 10.14 -26.90
N PRO A 79 4.40 11.12 -27.77
CA PRO A 79 4.48 10.89 -29.20
C PRO A 79 5.53 9.81 -29.48
N PRO A 80 5.30 8.94 -30.48
CA PRO A 80 6.32 7.99 -30.90
C PRO A 80 7.57 8.74 -31.38
N PRO A 81 8.77 8.13 -31.28
CA PRO A 81 9.99 8.72 -31.83
C PRO A 81 9.81 9.07 -33.30
N GLN A 82 10.42 10.17 -33.74
CA GLN A 82 10.35 10.58 -35.15
C GLN A 82 11.17 9.60 -36.01
N ASN A 83 10.48 8.86 -36.89
CA ASN A 83 10.98 7.75 -37.71
C ASN A 83 11.30 6.52 -36.85
N ASP A 84 11.01 5.30 -37.35
CA ASP A 84 11.10 3.97 -36.68
C ASP A 84 12.47 3.64 -36.02
N GLU A 85 12.91 4.47 -35.07
CA GLU A 85 14.25 4.56 -34.51
C GLU A 85 14.23 4.44 -32.98
N HIS A 86 13.15 3.93 -32.40
CA HIS A 86 13.10 3.64 -30.96
C HIS A 86 14.26 2.73 -30.53
N GLU A 87 14.72 1.86 -31.44
CA GLU A 87 15.89 0.99 -31.21
C GLU A 87 17.24 1.64 -31.56
N LYS A 88 17.24 2.74 -32.33
CA LYS A 88 18.46 3.48 -32.69
C LYS A 88 18.71 4.71 -31.81
N GLN A 89 17.77 5.03 -30.92
CA GLN A 89 17.88 6.20 -30.07
C GLN A 89 19.10 6.07 -29.16
N ARG A 90 20.06 7.00 -29.34
CA ARG A 90 21.30 7.03 -28.58
C ARG A 90 21.16 8.03 -27.45
N PHE A 91 21.27 7.53 -26.23
CA PHE A 91 21.30 8.38 -25.04
C PHE A 91 22.76 8.72 -24.68
N GLU A 92 22.95 9.89 -24.09
CA GLU A 92 24.22 10.39 -23.59
C GLU A 92 24.16 10.58 -22.08
N VAL A 93 25.33 10.65 -21.45
CA VAL A 93 25.41 10.99 -20.03
C VAL A 93 24.74 12.35 -19.79
N ASN A 94 23.96 12.42 -18.71
CA ASN A 94 23.09 13.53 -18.28
C ASN A 94 21.79 13.71 -19.06
N ASP A 95 21.47 12.83 -20.02
CA ASP A 95 20.13 12.79 -20.59
C ASP A 95 19.12 12.37 -19.52
N VAL A 96 18.01 13.12 -19.46
CA VAL A 96 16.85 12.76 -18.64
C VAL A 96 15.99 11.80 -19.44
N VAL A 97 15.78 10.61 -18.90
CA VAL A 97 15.10 9.49 -19.56
C VAL A 97 13.98 8.95 -18.68
N ASP A 98 12.97 8.39 -19.32
CA ASP A 98 12.02 7.49 -18.68
C ASP A 98 12.53 6.06 -18.88
N ALA A 99 12.75 5.33 -17.78
CA ALA A 99 13.16 3.92 -17.81
C ALA A 99 11.98 2.99 -17.50
N TYR A 100 11.77 1.99 -18.34
CA TYR A 100 10.70 1.02 -18.16
C TYR A 100 11.08 -0.02 -17.09
N ARG A 101 10.31 -0.05 -16.00
CA ARG A 101 10.53 -1.00 -14.90
C ARG A 101 9.23 -1.24 -14.14
N ASN A 102 8.97 -2.49 -13.75
CA ASN A 102 7.80 -2.87 -12.95
C ASN A 102 6.49 -2.29 -13.52
N ASP A 103 6.30 -2.48 -14.83
CA ASP A 103 5.10 -2.07 -15.58
C ASP A 103 4.82 -0.56 -15.66
N GLY A 104 5.82 0.26 -15.32
CA GLY A 104 5.75 1.72 -15.41
C GLY A 104 7.03 2.35 -15.94
N TRP A 105 6.93 3.62 -16.31
CA TRP A 105 8.01 4.48 -16.77
C TRP A 105 8.48 5.39 -15.63
N TRP A 106 9.77 5.37 -15.35
CA TRP A 106 10.37 6.07 -14.20
C TRP A 106 11.40 7.09 -14.66
N VAL A 107 11.25 8.33 -14.20
CA VAL A 107 12.17 9.41 -14.54
C VAL A 107 13.52 9.16 -13.88
N GLY A 108 14.59 9.22 -14.67
CA GLY A 108 15.96 9.11 -14.19
C GLY A 108 16.94 9.80 -15.12
N VAL A 109 18.22 9.80 -14.73
CA VAL A 109 19.29 10.44 -15.49
C VAL A 109 20.36 9.42 -15.87
N VAL A 110 20.74 9.40 -17.16
CA VAL A 110 21.82 8.54 -17.64
C VAL A 110 23.13 8.98 -17.01
N SER A 111 23.71 8.10 -16.21
CA SER A 111 24.96 8.36 -15.46
C SER A 111 26.20 7.78 -16.14
N LYS A 112 26.05 6.66 -16.85
CA LYS A 112 27.12 6.00 -17.61
C LYS A 112 26.54 5.29 -18.84
N VAL A 113 27.38 5.18 -19.87
CA VAL A 113 27.09 4.42 -21.09
C VAL A 113 28.20 3.39 -21.27
N TRP A 114 27.83 2.13 -21.44
CA TRP A 114 28.74 1.00 -21.63
C TRP A 114 28.50 0.34 -22.98
N GLY A 115 29.52 -0.30 -23.55
CA GLY A 115 29.41 -1.04 -24.80
C GLY A 115 29.34 -0.15 -26.05
N GLU A 116 29.52 -0.76 -27.21
CA GLU A 116 29.45 -0.12 -28.52
C GLU A 116 28.23 -0.63 -29.29
N GLU A 117 27.67 0.26 -30.12
CA GLU A 117 26.55 -0.03 -31.04
C GLU A 117 25.40 -0.83 -30.41
N GLU A 118 25.20 -2.08 -30.83
CA GLU A 118 24.06 -2.93 -30.47
C GLU A 118 24.14 -3.53 -29.06
N GLN A 119 25.32 -3.52 -28.43
CA GLN A 119 25.53 -4.03 -27.06
C GLN A 119 25.53 -2.91 -26.01
N ARG A 120 24.99 -1.74 -26.37
CA ARG A 120 25.03 -0.57 -25.49
C ARG A 120 24.11 -0.74 -24.29
N VAL A 121 24.65 -0.49 -23.10
CA VAL A 121 23.93 -0.54 -21.82
C VAL A 121 24.05 0.80 -21.12
N TYR A 122 22.93 1.32 -20.65
CA TYR A 122 22.83 2.63 -20.01
C TYR A 122 22.60 2.46 -18.51
N SER A 123 23.49 3.03 -17.69
CA SER A 123 23.30 3.07 -16.23
C SER A 123 22.50 4.33 -15.86
N VAL A 124 21.25 4.17 -15.44
CA VAL A 124 20.36 5.28 -15.06
C VAL A 124 20.34 5.45 -13.53
N LEU A 125 20.46 6.69 -13.07
CA LEU A 125 20.35 7.10 -11.67
C LEU A 125 18.94 7.64 -11.39
N PHE A 126 18.30 7.13 -10.34
CA PHE A 126 16.98 7.59 -9.88
C PHE A 126 17.10 8.41 -8.61
N GLU A 127 16.49 9.59 -8.58
CA GLU A 127 16.57 10.54 -7.45
C GLU A 127 16.12 9.94 -6.11
N ASN A 128 15.11 9.06 -6.14
CA ASN A 128 14.51 8.52 -4.92
C ASN A 128 15.31 7.36 -4.28
N LEU A 129 16.32 6.81 -4.95
CA LEU A 129 16.99 5.57 -4.49
C LEU A 129 18.52 5.64 -4.43
N SER A 130 19.16 6.71 -4.91
CA SER A 130 20.63 6.77 -5.09
C SER A 130 21.22 5.53 -5.80
N ARG A 131 20.38 4.75 -6.49
CA ARG A 131 20.70 3.44 -7.05
C ARG A 131 20.86 3.59 -8.55
N ARG A 132 21.96 3.07 -9.08
CA ARG A 132 22.19 2.93 -10.52
C ARG A 132 21.68 1.57 -10.98
N ILE A 133 20.89 1.57 -12.05
CA ILE A 133 20.38 0.35 -12.69
C ILE A 133 20.73 0.39 -14.17
N ASN A 134 21.07 -0.75 -14.75
CA ASN A 134 21.46 -0.89 -16.14
C ASN A 134 20.25 -1.23 -17.02
N PHE A 135 20.11 -0.54 -18.15
CA PHE A 135 19.01 -0.71 -19.10
C PHE A 135 19.52 -0.87 -20.53
N ARG A 136 18.78 -1.63 -21.34
CA ARG A 136 18.95 -1.70 -22.80
C ARG A 136 18.33 -0.46 -23.48
N PRO A 137 18.68 -0.16 -24.74
CA PRO A 137 18.09 0.95 -25.48
C PRO A 137 16.55 0.85 -25.57
N SER A 138 16.00 -0.35 -25.76
CA SER A 138 14.56 -0.60 -25.87
C SER A 138 13.78 -0.40 -24.56
N GLU A 139 14.48 -0.30 -23.43
CA GLU A 139 13.89 -0.10 -22.11
C GLU A 139 13.91 1.37 -21.69
N LEU A 140 14.42 2.26 -22.55
CA LEU A 140 14.53 3.69 -22.30
C LEU A 140 13.79 4.48 -23.38
N ARG A 141 13.31 5.66 -22.98
CA ARG A 141 12.87 6.72 -23.88
C ARG A 141 13.28 8.07 -23.31
N PHE A 142 13.35 9.11 -24.14
CA PHE A 142 13.54 10.45 -23.60
C PHE A 142 12.37 10.84 -22.70
N HIS A 143 12.70 11.44 -21.56
CA HIS A 143 11.70 11.98 -20.67
C HIS A 143 11.04 13.21 -21.33
N LEU A 144 9.71 13.25 -21.29
CA LEU A 144 8.91 14.36 -21.79
C LEU A 144 7.91 14.80 -20.71
N ASP A 145 7.79 16.11 -20.53
CA ASP A 145 6.80 16.75 -19.67
C ASP A 145 5.57 17.14 -20.48
N TRP A 146 4.38 16.90 -19.90
CA TRP A 146 3.11 17.33 -20.49
C TRP A 146 2.66 18.64 -19.82
N VAL A 147 2.86 19.77 -20.50
CA VAL A 147 2.59 21.10 -19.96
C VAL A 147 1.81 21.93 -20.97
N GLY A 148 0.66 22.47 -20.56
CA GLY A 148 -0.14 23.38 -21.40
C GLY A 148 -0.56 22.75 -22.73
N ASP A 149 -0.97 21.48 -22.70
CA ASP A 149 -1.40 20.68 -23.85
C ASP A 149 -0.29 20.42 -24.90
N LYS A 150 0.97 20.46 -24.46
CA LYS A 150 2.13 20.19 -25.30
C LYS A 150 3.14 19.30 -24.58
N TRP A 151 3.81 18.45 -25.35
CA TRP A 151 4.97 17.71 -24.89
C TRP A 151 6.22 18.58 -24.99
N ILE A 152 6.98 18.64 -23.91
CA ILE A 152 8.22 19.41 -23.79
C ILE A 152 9.33 18.46 -23.34
N GLN A 153 10.45 18.45 -24.04
CA GLN A 153 11.65 17.73 -23.61
C GLN A 153 12.46 18.62 -22.66
N PRO A 154 12.73 18.19 -21.41
CA PRO A 154 13.55 18.95 -20.48
C PRO A 154 15.02 19.04 -20.92
N GLN A 155 15.73 20.04 -20.41
CA GLN A 155 17.18 20.18 -20.62
C GLN A 155 17.95 19.09 -19.87
N LYS A 156 19.16 18.75 -20.33
CA LYS A 156 20.05 17.81 -19.64
C LYS A 156 20.36 18.31 -18.23
N GLN A 157 20.57 17.38 -17.28
CA GLN A 157 20.90 17.75 -15.90
C GLN A 157 22.34 18.29 -15.81
N ASP A 158 22.52 19.51 -15.27
CA ASP A 158 23.84 20.14 -15.15
C ASP A 158 24.76 19.41 -14.16
N LYS A 159 26.05 19.32 -14.50
CA LYS A 159 27.12 18.61 -13.75
C LYS A 159 27.35 19.09 -12.30
N MET A 160 26.69 20.16 -11.85
CA MET A 160 26.98 20.80 -10.57
C MET A 160 26.29 20.15 -9.36
N SER A 161 25.33 19.24 -9.57
CA SER A 161 24.59 18.57 -8.49
C SER A 161 25.17 17.20 -8.05
N SER A 162 26.08 16.61 -8.83
CA SER A 162 26.62 15.26 -8.56
C SER A 162 27.77 15.21 -7.53
N GLU A 163 28.49 16.32 -7.30
CA GLU A 163 29.63 16.34 -6.35
C GLU A 163 29.20 16.26 -4.88
N VAL A 164 27.93 16.56 -4.56
CA VAL A 164 27.38 16.42 -3.20
C VAL A 164 27.16 14.95 -2.83
N GLY A 165 26.90 14.08 -3.80
CA GLY A 165 26.73 12.64 -3.60
C GLY A 165 28.04 11.92 -3.29
N GLU A 166 29.11 12.21 -4.03
CA GLU A 166 30.43 11.58 -3.83
C GLU A 166 31.09 11.98 -2.50
N ARG A 167 30.82 13.19 -1.98
CA ARG A 167 31.31 13.62 -0.66
C ARG A 167 30.64 12.88 0.50
N ARG A 168 29.37 12.46 0.35
CA ARG A 168 28.63 11.72 1.40
C ARG A 168 29.04 10.25 1.50
N GLU A 169 29.39 9.61 0.37
CA GLU A 169 29.85 8.21 0.35
C GLU A 169 31.19 8.01 1.05
N LYS A 170 32.14 8.94 0.85
CA LYS A 170 33.44 8.96 1.55
C LYS A 170 33.31 9.22 3.06
N GLN A 171 32.24 9.89 3.50
CA GLN A 171 31.98 10.16 4.91
C GLN A 171 31.37 8.95 5.63
N MET A 172 30.49 8.19 4.97
CA MET A 172 29.91 6.94 5.52
C MET A 172 30.92 5.79 5.63
N GLU A 173 31.88 5.66 4.71
CA GLU A 173 32.94 4.63 4.81
C GLU A 173 33.91 4.89 5.98
N ALA A 174 34.16 6.16 6.31
CA ALA A 174 35.02 6.52 7.44
C ALA A 174 34.35 6.26 8.80
N GLU A 175 33.03 6.48 8.90
CA GLU A 175 32.27 6.28 10.14
C GLU A 175 32.09 4.79 10.47
N THR A 176 31.81 3.95 9.46
CA THR A 176 31.65 2.49 9.62
C THR A 176 32.95 1.77 10.05
N SER A 177 34.11 2.31 9.70
CA SER A 177 35.43 1.83 10.15
C SER A 177 35.69 2.16 11.63
N SER A 178 35.19 3.30 12.12
CA SER A 178 35.38 3.75 13.50
C SER A 178 34.48 3.02 14.52
N GLU A 179 33.29 2.57 14.12
CA GLU A 179 32.33 1.88 15.00
C GLU A 179 32.65 0.40 15.25
N LYS A 180 33.49 -0.24 14.41
CA LYS A 180 33.96 -1.61 14.64
C LYS A 180 34.97 -1.73 15.78
N ARG A 181 35.54 -0.61 16.26
CA ARG A 181 36.50 -0.58 17.39
C ARG A 181 35.87 -0.32 18.77
N LYS A 182 34.54 -0.09 18.87
CA LYS A 182 33.87 0.22 20.14
C LYS A 182 32.81 -0.79 20.62
N ARG A 183 32.61 -1.92 19.93
CA ARG A 183 31.67 -2.97 20.38
C ARG A 183 32.38 -4.01 21.24
N GLY A 184 32.78 -3.56 22.42
CA GLY A 184 33.22 -4.39 23.55
C GLY A 184 32.61 -3.87 24.84
N MET A 185 31.29 -3.70 24.91
CA MET A 185 30.59 -3.54 26.19
C MET A 185 29.09 -3.77 26.03
N HIS A 186 28.59 -4.67 26.87
CA HIS A 186 27.20 -5.10 26.97
C HIS A 186 26.37 -3.98 27.60
N VAL A 187 25.39 -3.41 26.90
CA VAL A 187 24.37 -2.55 27.52
C VAL A 187 22.99 -2.84 26.89
N LYS A 188 22.02 -3.07 27.77
CA LYS A 188 20.61 -3.39 27.51
C LYS A 188 19.93 -2.27 26.72
N PHE A 189 19.21 -2.60 25.65
CA PHE A 189 18.25 -1.69 25.05
C PHE A 189 16.92 -1.77 25.80
N LEU A 190 16.64 -0.71 26.55
CA LEU A 190 15.33 -0.36 27.09
C LEU A 190 14.40 -0.05 25.90
N PHE A 191 13.27 -0.75 25.79
CA PHE A 191 12.16 -0.27 24.96
C PHE A 191 11.55 0.95 25.63
N LYS A 192 11.81 2.14 25.09
CA LYS A 192 11.07 3.36 25.43
C LYS A 192 9.98 3.53 24.38
N GLY A 193 8.83 2.90 24.64
CA GLY A 193 7.59 3.22 23.94
C GLY A 193 7.10 4.59 24.44
N ASN A 194 7.01 5.54 23.52
CA ASN A 194 6.35 6.82 23.78
C ASN A 194 4.84 6.55 23.85
N GLU A 195 4.30 6.58 25.06
CA GLU A 195 2.89 6.87 25.30
C GLU A 195 2.68 8.39 25.13
N CYS A 196 1.87 8.76 24.16
CA CYS A 196 1.25 10.07 24.00
C CYS A 196 -0.01 9.83 23.15
N GLY A 197 -1.22 10.23 23.50
CA GLY A 197 -1.71 10.96 24.66
C GLY A 197 -3.24 10.97 24.51
N GLY A 198 -3.94 10.85 25.63
CA GLY A 198 -5.38 11.01 25.67
C GLY A 198 -5.76 12.42 25.21
N ALA A 199 -6.68 12.49 24.26
CA ALA A 199 -7.40 13.72 23.96
C ALA A 199 -8.86 13.50 24.38
N ASN A 200 -9.19 14.15 25.50
CA ASN A 200 -10.54 14.42 25.95
C ASN A 200 -11.32 15.11 24.83
N TYR A 201 -12.46 14.53 24.44
CA TYR A 201 -13.55 15.28 23.85
C TYR A 201 -14.71 15.23 24.83
N GLY A 202 -14.91 16.38 25.49
CA GLY A 202 -16.06 16.64 26.33
C GLY A 202 -17.33 16.66 25.49
N PHE A 203 -18.40 16.15 26.09
CA PHE A 203 -19.74 16.50 25.69
C PHE A 203 -20.39 17.22 26.86
N ASP A 204 -21.09 18.29 26.52
CA ASP A 204 -21.53 19.36 27.39
C ASP A 204 -22.38 18.89 28.58
N LYS A 205 -22.03 19.46 29.71
CA LYS A 205 -22.83 19.48 30.93
C LYS A 205 -23.90 20.55 30.73
N ILE A 206 -25.15 20.12 30.57
CA ILE A 206 -26.29 21.04 30.72
C ILE A 206 -26.57 21.10 32.22
N ASP A 207 -26.07 22.16 32.84
CA ASP A 207 -26.59 22.65 34.11
C ASP A 207 -27.94 23.33 33.82
N VAL A 208 -28.99 22.92 34.52
CA VAL A 208 -30.19 23.76 34.71
C VAL A 208 -30.35 23.95 36.20
N GLU A 209 -30.10 25.20 36.60
CA GLU A 209 -30.32 25.71 37.95
C GLU A 209 -31.80 25.69 38.32
N ASP A 210 -31.97 25.54 39.62
CA ASP A 210 -33.18 25.66 40.41
C ASP A 210 -33.84 27.04 40.25
N SER A 211 -35.17 27.04 40.13
CA SER A 211 -36.02 28.19 40.42
C SER A 211 -37.44 27.71 40.69
N SER A 212 -37.71 27.53 41.97
CA SER A 212 -39.05 27.51 42.55
C SER A 212 -39.83 28.79 42.20
N THR A 213 -41.12 28.66 41.84
CA THR A 213 -42.26 29.21 42.60
C THR A 213 -43.57 29.21 41.80
N THR A 214 -44.63 28.76 42.50
CA THR A 214 -46.09 28.95 42.33
C THR A 214 -46.85 28.17 41.25
N GLY A 215 -47.83 27.40 41.74
CA GLY A 215 -48.98 26.96 40.94
C GLY A 215 -49.58 25.62 41.36
N ALA A 216 -49.87 25.42 42.65
CA ALA A 216 -50.59 24.23 43.12
C ALA A 216 -52.01 24.21 42.55
N ALA A 217 -52.34 23.16 41.78
CA ALA A 217 -53.70 22.69 41.62
C ALA A 217 -53.68 21.17 41.87
N ALA A 218 -54.23 20.80 43.03
CA ALA A 218 -54.41 19.43 43.44
C ALA A 218 -55.25 18.67 42.41
N VAL A 219 -54.69 17.61 41.84
CA VAL A 219 -55.49 16.51 41.30
C VAL A 219 -55.19 15.31 42.18
N ASP A 220 -56.23 14.99 42.94
CA ASP A 220 -56.35 13.92 43.91
C ASP A 220 -55.98 12.58 43.26
N ASN A 221 -54.78 12.05 43.53
CA ASN A 221 -54.40 10.69 43.15
C ASN A 221 -54.63 9.77 44.35
N MET A 222 -55.90 9.36 44.47
CA MET A 222 -56.33 8.13 45.15
C MET A 222 -55.36 6.98 44.81
N PRO A 223 -54.88 6.20 45.79
CA PRO A 223 -54.20 4.95 45.51
C PRO A 223 -55.24 3.96 45.00
N TYR A 224 -55.44 3.89 43.70
CA TYR A 224 -56.13 2.75 43.10
C TYR A 224 -55.20 1.53 43.25
N GLU A 225 -55.38 0.81 44.35
CA GLU A 225 -55.04 -0.60 44.40
C GLU A 225 -55.74 -1.27 43.21
N ASN A 226 -54.92 -1.69 42.26
CA ASN A 226 -55.38 -2.23 40.99
C ASN A 226 -55.89 -3.66 41.21
N GLN A 227 -57.13 -3.79 41.68
CA GLN A 227 -57.82 -5.07 41.89
C GLN A 227 -58.02 -5.88 40.59
N ASN A 228 -57.64 -5.32 39.43
CA ASN A 228 -57.84 -5.91 38.10
C ASN A 228 -56.68 -6.80 37.60
N LEU A 229 -55.72 -7.22 38.43
CA LEU A 229 -54.66 -8.17 38.05
C LEU A 229 -54.76 -9.55 38.73
N LEU A 230 -55.72 -9.75 39.64
CA LEU A 230 -55.96 -11.03 40.32
C LEU A 230 -56.33 -12.18 39.36
N TRP A 231 -56.90 -11.85 38.19
CA TRP A 231 -57.25 -12.85 37.17
C TRP A 231 -56.00 -13.50 36.56
N LEU A 232 -54.86 -12.79 36.50
CA LEU A 232 -53.65 -13.31 35.90
C LEU A 232 -52.90 -14.24 36.87
N GLU A 233 -52.92 -13.96 38.18
CA GLU A 233 -52.29 -14.82 39.21
C GLU A 233 -52.95 -16.20 39.31
N SER A 234 -54.21 -16.32 38.87
CA SER A 234 -54.99 -17.56 38.87
C SER A 234 -55.05 -18.24 37.50
N SER A 235 -54.45 -17.65 36.46
CA SER A 235 -54.57 -18.08 35.07
C SER A 235 -53.74 -19.34 34.76
N PRO A 236 -54.34 -20.40 34.17
CA PRO A 236 -53.60 -21.53 33.62
C PRO A 236 -52.56 -21.15 32.56
N VAL A 237 -52.88 -20.15 31.73
CA VAL A 237 -51.96 -19.64 30.70
C VAL A 237 -50.73 -18.98 31.30
N LEU A 238 -50.86 -18.21 32.38
CA LEU A 238 -49.69 -17.63 33.06
C LEU A 238 -48.77 -18.72 33.60
N ARG A 239 -49.32 -19.78 34.21
CA ARG A 239 -48.53 -20.93 34.69
C ARG A 239 -47.81 -21.65 33.56
N PHE A 240 -48.47 -21.82 32.41
CA PHE A 240 -47.83 -22.39 31.23
C PHE A 240 -46.65 -21.54 30.77
N VAL A 241 -46.83 -20.24 30.60
CA VAL A 241 -45.75 -19.34 30.15
C VAL A 241 -44.59 -19.30 31.15
N GLN A 242 -44.89 -19.26 32.46
CA GLN A 242 -43.88 -19.31 33.51
C GLN A 242 -43.10 -20.64 33.55
N SER A 243 -43.63 -21.72 32.98
CA SER A 243 -42.93 -23.00 32.87
C SER A 243 -41.93 -23.07 31.70
N LEU A 244 -41.98 -22.11 30.77
CA LEU A 244 -41.05 -22.04 29.63
C LEU A 244 -39.66 -21.60 30.10
N GLU A 245 -38.62 -22.22 29.54
CA GLU A 245 -37.22 -21.97 29.89
C GLU A 245 -36.86 -20.49 29.73
N GLU A 246 -37.35 -19.83 28.69
CA GLU A 246 -37.08 -18.44 28.39
C GLU A 246 -37.61 -17.48 29.48
N PHE A 247 -38.77 -17.78 30.08
CA PHE A 247 -39.34 -17.02 31.20
C PHE A 247 -38.73 -17.39 32.55
N GLN A 248 -38.16 -18.60 32.69
CA GLN A 248 -37.35 -18.94 33.86
C GLN A 248 -36.00 -18.21 33.84
N LEU A 249 -35.38 -18.10 32.66
CA LEU A 249 -34.12 -17.37 32.45
C LEU A 249 -34.28 -15.87 32.64
N MET A 250 -35.43 -15.32 32.22
CA MET A 250 -35.72 -13.90 32.36
C MET A 250 -37.17 -13.71 32.81
N PRO A 251 -37.42 -13.77 34.14
CA PRO A 251 -38.75 -13.62 34.70
C PRO A 251 -39.38 -12.27 34.36
N GLN A 252 -40.64 -12.29 33.94
CA GLN A 252 -41.39 -11.12 33.52
C GLN A 252 -42.61 -10.88 34.41
N LYS A 253 -42.99 -9.61 34.55
CA LYS A 253 -44.24 -9.20 35.21
C LYS A 253 -44.97 -8.15 34.35
N PRO A 254 -45.53 -8.53 33.19
CA PRO A 254 -46.10 -7.56 32.27
C PRO A 254 -47.39 -6.96 32.82
N HIS A 255 -47.62 -5.69 32.52
CA HIS A 255 -48.79 -4.97 33.05
C HIS A 255 -50.07 -5.15 32.21
N PHE A 256 -49.95 -5.48 30.92
CA PHE A 256 -51.06 -5.68 29.97
C PHE A 256 -52.19 -4.61 29.94
N ARG A 257 -51.99 -3.42 30.51
CA ARG A 257 -52.94 -2.27 30.45
C ARG A 257 -53.72 -2.10 29.13
N PRO A 258 -53.13 -2.24 27.93
CA PRO A 258 -53.91 -2.15 26.68
C PRO A 258 -55.06 -3.17 26.54
N LEU A 259 -55.05 -4.26 27.32
CA LEU A 259 -56.07 -5.30 27.32
C LEU A 259 -57.25 -5.00 28.27
N ASP A 260 -57.19 -3.91 29.06
CA ASP A 260 -58.27 -3.53 29.98
C ASP A 260 -59.57 -3.15 29.25
N GLU A 261 -59.45 -2.70 28.00
CA GLU A 261 -60.57 -2.36 27.11
C GLU A 261 -61.13 -3.59 26.37
N CYS A 262 -60.45 -4.74 26.44
CA CYS A 262 -60.84 -5.95 25.73
C CYS A 262 -61.89 -6.77 26.51
N GLU A 263 -62.77 -7.48 25.80
CA GLU A 263 -63.72 -8.40 26.42
C GLU A 263 -63.01 -9.48 27.24
N VAL A 264 -63.54 -9.75 28.44
CA VAL A 264 -62.91 -10.63 29.44
C VAL A 264 -62.60 -12.03 28.89
N VAL A 265 -63.47 -12.56 28.01
CA VAL A 265 -63.31 -13.90 27.41
C VAL A 265 -62.07 -14.03 26.52
N PHE A 266 -61.54 -12.93 25.97
CA PHE A 266 -60.37 -12.96 25.10
C PHE A 266 -59.07 -12.54 25.80
N ARG A 267 -59.13 -11.96 27.00
CA ARG A 267 -57.96 -11.36 27.69
C ARG A 267 -56.82 -12.35 27.90
N GLU A 268 -57.13 -13.56 28.34
CA GLU A 268 -56.11 -14.60 28.58
C GLU A 268 -55.42 -15.05 27.28
N GLY A 269 -56.19 -15.22 26.20
CA GLY A 269 -55.65 -15.56 24.88
C GLY A 269 -54.81 -14.43 24.27
N LEU A 270 -55.22 -13.17 24.47
CA LEU A 270 -54.47 -12.00 24.03
C LEU A 270 -53.18 -11.81 24.84
N ALA A 271 -53.21 -12.02 26.15
CA ALA A 271 -52.01 -12.00 26.97
C ALA A 271 -51.01 -13.06 26.50
N LEU A 272 -51.46 -14.30 26.21
CA LEU A 272 -50.61 -15.33 25.62
C LEU A 272 -50.02 -14.90 24.27
N LYS A 273 -50.86 -14.32 23.40
CA LYS A 273 -50.44 -13.80 22.10
C LYS A 273 -49.32 -12.76 22.23
N HIS A 274 -49.37 -11.90 23.25
CA HIS A 274 -48.33 -10.89 23.49
C HIS A 274 -47.10 -11.43 24.22
N MET A 275 -47.24 -12.48 25.03
CA MET A 275 -46.11 -13.14 25.72
C MET A 275 -45.27 -14.02 24.80
N MET A 276 -45.89 -14.74 23.87
CA MET A 276 -45.20 -15.72 23.04
C MET A 276 -44.08 -15.13 22.15
N PRO A 277 -44.22 -13.93 21.56
CA PRO A 277 -43.14 -13.34 20.79
C PRO A 277 -41.90 -13.05 21.64
N PHE A 278 -42.03 -12.72 22.93
CA PHE A 278 -40.88 -12.58 23.83
C PHE A 278 -40.09 -13.89 23.96
N VAL A 279 -40.78 -15.03 24.15
CA VAL A 279 -40.15 -16.37 24.16
C VAL A 279 -39.32 -16.57 22.89
N ASN A 280 -39.92 -16.28 21.74
CA ASN A 280 -39.25 -16.43 20.45
C ASN A 280 -38.04 -15.49 20.33
N VAL A 281 -38.14 -14.23 20.75
CA VAL A 281 -37.00 -13.30 20.71
C VAL A 281 -35.86 -13.80 21.59
N VAL A 282 -36.12 -14.24 22.82
CA VAL A 282 -35.08 -14.75 23.73
C VAL A 282 -34.41 -15.99 23.14
N LYS A 283 -35.21 -16.91 22.61
CA LYS A 283 -34.74 -18.15 21.99
C LYS A 283 -33.92 -17.92 20.72
N GLU A 284 -34.34 -17.00 19.85
CA GLU A 284 -33.59 -16.68 18.64
C GLU A 284 -32.33 -15.88 18.96
N THR A 285 -32.37 -15.03 19.99
CA THR A 285 -31.18 -14.32 20.49
C THR A 285 -30.13 -15.29 21.02
N SER A 286 -30.53 -16.37 21.72
CA SER A 286 -29.59 -17.36 22.27
C SER A 286 -28.94 -18.24 21.21
N LYS A 287 -29.59 -18.41 20.05
CA LYS A 287 -29.10 -19.22 18.93
C LYS A 287 -28.29 -18.40 17.90
N LEU A 288 -28.22 -17.09 18.06
CA LEU A 288 -27.61 -16.21 17.08
C LEU A 288 -26.11 -16.51 16.96
N GLN A 289 -25.65 -16.82 15.75
CA GLN A 289 -24.25 -17.08 15.46
C GLN A 289 -23.56 -15.82 14.92
N VAL A 290 -22.24 -15.74 15.11
CA VAL A 290 -21.43 -14.62 14.64
C VAL A 290 -21.38 -14.50 13.10
N ASN A 291 -21.75 -15.54 12.36
CA ASN A 291 -21.88 -15.56 10.89
C ASN A 291 -23.32 -15.29 10.42
N ALA A 292 -24.26 -15.06 11.34
CA ALA A 292 -25.64 -14.78 11.00
C ALA A 292 -25.76 -13.44 10.25
N PRO A 293 -26.66 -13.32 9.27
CA PRO A 293 -26.98 -12.05 8.63
C PRO A 293 -27.45 -11.02 9.65
N GLY A 294 -26.95 -9.78 9.57
CA GLY A 294 -27.36 -8.68 10.46
C GLY A 294 -28.85 -8.32 10.37
N SER A 295 -29.54 -8.74 9.30
CA SER A 295 -31.00 -8.60 9.15
C SER A 295 -31.77 -9.36 10.24
N ILE A 296 -31.23 -10.46 10.77
CA ILE A 296 -31.88 -11.24 11.83
C ILE A 296 -31.94 -10.42 13.12
N THR A 297 -30.83 -9.83 13.54
CA THR A 297 -30.77 -8.95 14.72
C THR A 297 -31.69 -7.73 14.57
N ASN A 298 -31.76 -7.14 13.37
CA ASN A 298 -32.63 -6.00 13.09
C ASN A 298 -34.12 -6.37 13.19
N ASN A 299 -34.49 -7.54 12.69
CA ASN A 299 -35.87 -8.03 12.77
C ASN A 299 -36.27 -8.26 14.23
N LEU A 300 -35.39 -8.84 15.05
CA LEU A 300 -35.65 -9.05 16.49
C LEU A 300 -35.80 -7.72 17.24
N LEU A 301 -34.90 -6.75 16.99
CA LEU A 301 -34.97 -5.41 17.60
C LEU A 301 -36.26 -4.67 17.22
N LYS A 302 -36.77 -4.86 15.99
CA LYS A 302 -38.01 -4.23 15.51
C LYS A 302 -39.26 -4.71 16.26
N CYS A 303 -39.24 -5.92 16.82
CA CYS A 303 -40.37 -6.48 17.57
C CYS A 303 -40.43 -5.98 19.03
N LEU A 304 -39.35 -5.44 19.57
CA LEU A 304 -39.25 -5.07 20.99
C LEU A 304 -40.22 -3.95 21.42
N PRO A 305 -40.46 -2.88 20.63
CA PRO A 305 -41.37 -1.81 21.05
C PRO A 305 -42.82 -2.28 21.27
N GLU A 306 -43.27 -3.27 20.49
CA GLU A 306 -44.61 -3.85 20.66
C GLU A 306 -44.72 -4.62 21.97
N LEU A 307 -43.66 -5.32 22.37
CA LEU A 307 -43.58 -6.02 23.66
C LEU A 307 -43.56 -5.04 24.84
N GLU A 308 -42.76 -3.96 24.74
CA GLU A 308 -42.69 -2.90 25.76
C GLU A 308 -44.06 -2.26 26.01
N SER A 309 -44.85 -2.03 24.96
CA SER A 309 -46.19 -1.42 25.09
C SER A 309 -47.17 -2.24 25.94
N HIS A 310 -46.92 -3.55 26.10
CA HIS A 310 -47.69 -4.46 26.95
C HIS A 310 -47.04 -4.68 28.33
N GLY A 311 -45.95 -3.98 28.63
CA GLY A 311 -45.25 -4.03 29.91
C GLY A 311 -44.21 -5.13 30.03
N ILE A 312 -43.80 -5.77 28.92
CA ILE A 312 -42.74 -6.77 28.92
C ILE A 312 -41.40 -6.05 28.99
N ASP A 313 -40.52 -6.44 29.92
CA ASP A 313 -39.17 -5.89 30.05
C ASP A 313 -38.23 -6.53 29.02
N VAL A 314 -37.79 -5.70 28.07
CA VAL A 314 -36.91 -6.12 26.96
C VAL A 314 -35.50 -5.55 27.07
N LYS A 315 -35.18 -4.76 28.11
CA LYS A 315 -33.94 -3.96 28.17
C LYS A 315 -32.68 -4.81 28.06
N ASP A 316 -32.65 -5.95 28.75
CA ASP A 316 -31.51 -6.86 28.76
C ASP A 316 -31.31 -7.51 27.38
N VAL A 317 -32.40 -7.96 26.74
CA VAL A 317 -32.37 -8.53 25.39
C VAL A 317 -31.98 -7.50 24.36
N GLN A 318 -32.52 -6.28 24.46
CA GLN A 318 -32.17 -5.16 23.59
C GLN A 318 -30.68 -4.84 23.68
N SER A 319 -30.14 -4.71 24.90
CA SER A 319 -28.73 -4.44 25.15
C SER A 319 -27.84 -5.54 24.55
N ARG A 320 -28.21 -6.80 24.77
CA ARG A 320 -27.49 -7.96 24.22
C ARG A 320 -27.52 -7.99 22.69
N LEU A 321 -28.67 -7.74 22.07
CA LEU A 321 -28.82 -7.68 20.61
C LEU A 321 -27.99 -6.55 19.99
N LEU A 322 -27.97 -5.37 20.63
CA LEU A 322 -27.14 -4.25 20.21
C LEU A 322 -25.65 -4.60 20.29
N GLU A 323 -25.20 -5.17 21.40
CA GLU A 323 -23.81 -5.62 21.55
C GLU A 323 -23.43 -6.65 20.48
N MET A 324 -24.27 -7.67 20.25
CA MET A 324 -24.08 -8.64 19.17
C MET A 324 -23.97 -7.96 17.80
N GLN A 325 -24.79 -6.95 17.52
CA GLN A 325 -24.72 -6.18 16.26
C GLN A 325 -23.37 -5.46 16.12
N THR A 326 -22.85 -4.86 17.18
CA THR A 326 -21.53 -4.21 17.15
C THR A 326 -20.41 -5.22 16.87
N MET A 327 -20.51 -6.42 17.44
CA MET A 327 -19.53 -7.49 17.25
C MET A 327 -19.56 -8.06 15.82
N ILE A 328 -20.75 -8.23 15.24
CA ILE A 328 -20.92 -8.65 13.83
C ILE A 328 -20.26 -7.61 12.90
N LYS A 329 -20.57 -6.31 13.07
CA LYS A 329 -19.96 -5.23 12.28
C LYS A 329 -18.42 -5.18 12.44
N ARG A 330 -17.92 -5.36 13.67
CA ARG A 330 -16.48 -5.40 13.95
C ARG A 330 -15.80 -6.55 13.23
N ARG A 331 -16.43 -7.72 13.16
CA ARG A 331 -15.91 -8.88 12.42
C ARG A 331 -15.79 -8.57 10.92
N GLU A 332 -16.82 -8.00 10.30
CA GLU A 332 -16.80 -7.65 8.86
C GLU A 332 -15.64 -6.70 8.53
N HIS A 333 -15.43 -5.69 9.38
CA HIS A 333 -14.28 -4.78 9.27
C HIS A 333 -12.94 -5.51 9.40
N LEU A 334 -12.81 -6.39 10.39
CA LEU A 334 -11.58 -7.18 10.58
C LEU A 334 -11.32 -8.13 9.42
N GLN A 335 -12.35 -8.74 8.83
CA GLN A 335 -12.21 -9.58 7.64
C GLN A 335 -11.72 -8.77 6.44
N THR A 336 -12.21 -7.55 6.26
CA THR A 336 -11.73 -6.65 5.21
C THR A 336 -10.26 -6.29 5.41
N LYS A 337 -9.84 -5.97 6.64
CA LYS A 337 -8.42 -5.73 6.98
C LYS A 337 -7.56 -6.96 6.75
N LEU A 338 -8.03 -8.14 7.15
CA LEU A 338 -7.33 -9.41 6.94
C LEU A 338 -7.14 -9.70 5.46
N ALA A 339 -8.15 -9.47 4.62
CA ALA A 339 -8.05 -9.61 3.17
C ALA A 339 -6.96 -8.68 2.61
N LYS A 340 -6.93 -7.41 3.01
CA LYS A 340 -5.89 -6.45 2.59
C LYS A 340 -4.48 -6.93 2.94
N VAL A 341 -4.27 -7.34 4.19
CA VAL A 341 -2.97 -7.88 4.66
C VAL A 341 -2.60 -9.13 3.88
N LYS A 342 -3.55 -10.04 3.64
CA LYS A 342 -3.28 -11.29 2.93
C LYS A 342 -2.73 -11.05 1.53
N CYS A 343 -3.26 -10.09 0.78
CA CYS A 343 -2.71 -9.83 -0.54
C CYS A 343 -1.50 -8.87 -0.56
N GLU A 344 -1.25 -8.08 0.49
CA GLU A 344 0.08 -7.44 0.67
C GLU A 344 1.15 -8.53 0.84
N ILE A 345 0.89 -9.55 1.65
CA ILE A 345 1.79 -10.71 1.80
C ILE A 345 2.06 -11.38 0.45
N LYS A 346 1.02 -11.60 -0.38
CA LYS A 346 1.21 -12.17 -1.73
C LYS A 346 2.12 -11.31 -2.61
N VAL A 347 1.91 -9.99 -2.65
CA VAL A 347 2.74 -9.05 -3.42
C VAL A 347 4.19 -9.12 -2.95
N ARG A 348 4.43 -9.01 -1.64
CA ARG A 348 5.79 -9.10 -1.07
C ARG A 348 6.46 -10.44 -1.31
N THR A 349 5.70 -11.53 -1.30
CA THR A 349 6.23 -12.86 -1.62
C THR A 349 6.69 -12.93 -3.08
N HIS A 350 5.91 -12.40 -4.01
CA HIS A 350 6.29 -12.35 -5.42
C HIS A 350 7.51 -11.45 -5.67
N GLU A 351 7.56 -10.26 -5.06
CA GLU A 351 8.75 -9.39 -5.09
C GLU A 351 10.00 -10.11 -4.58
N GLY A 352 9.88 -10.83 -3.45
CA GLY A 352 10.97 -11.63 -2.89
C GLY A 352 11.46 -12.71 -3.85
N THR A 353 10.56 -13.40 -4.58
CA THR A 353 10.94 -14.39 -5.58
C THR A 353 11.68 -13.78 -6.77
N LYS A 354 11.27 -12.59 -7.23
CA LYS A 354 11.94 -11.87 -8.34
C LYS A 354 13.35 -11.45 -7.93
N ILE A 355 13.50 -10.88 -6.73
CA ILE A 355 14.81 -10.50 -6.18
C ILE A 355 15.72 -11.72 -6.04
N ASN A 356 15.19 -12.85 -5.57
CA ASN A 356 15.99 -14.08 -5.45
C ASN A 356 16.45 -14.62 -6.81
N ALA A 357 15.63 -14.52 -7.86
CA ALA A 357 16.05 -14.89 -9.21
C ALA A 357 17.16 -13.97 -9.74
N GLU A 358 17.00 -12.65 -9.60
CA GLU A 358 18.04 -11.67 -9.97
C GLU A 358 19.35 -11.91 -9.19
N LEU A 359 19.25 -12.32 -7.92
CA LEU A 359 20.41 -12.67 -7.10
C LEU A 359 21.13 -13.92 -7.62
N ILE A 360 20.39 -14.95 -8.02
CA ILE A 360 20.97 -16.18 -8.59
C ILE A 360 21.71 -15.86 -9.89
N ASP A 361 21.12 -15.05 -10.76
CA ASP A 361 21.74 -14.64 -12.03
C ASP A 361 23.04 -13.86 -11.78
N ALA A 362 23.02 -12.89 -10.85
CA ALA A 362 24.21 -12.13 -10.48
C ALA A 362 25.32 -13.00 -9.88
N ILE A 363 24.98 -14.04 -9.11
CA ILE A 363 25.96 -14.99 -8.57
C ILE A 363 26.65 -15.75 -9.69
N GLU A 364 25.92 -16.19 -10.72
CA GLU A 364 26.52 -16.90 -11.85
C GLU A 364 27.41 -15.96 -12.69
N GLU A 365 27.01 -14.70 -12.88
CA GLU A 365 27.85 -13.69 -13.53
C GLU A 365 29.17 -13.45 -12.78
N ILE A 366 29.12 -13.32 -11.45
CA ILE A 366 30.32 -13.17 -10.61
C ILE A 366 31.26 -14.35 -10.80
N LYS A 367 30.74 -15.57 -10.80
CA LYS A 367 31.52 -16.80 -10.99
C LYS A 367 32.25 -16.81 -12.34
N VAL A 368 31.58 -16.44 -13.43
CA VAL A 368 32.19 -16.33 -14.76
C VAL A 368 33.32 -15.27 -14.78
N LEU A 369 33.11 -14.15 -14.09
CA LEU A 369 34.12 -13.09 -13.97
C LEU A 369 35.33 -13.54 -13.14
N GLU A 370 35.14 -14.32 -12.08
CA GLU A 370 36.24 -14.88 -11.28
C GLU A 370 37.11 -15.85 -12.10
N GLU A 371 36.49 -16.72 -12.91
CA GLU A 371 37.21 -17.60 -13.83
C GLU A 371 38.00 -16.80 -14.88
N LYS A 372 37.39 -15.74 -15.44
CA LYS A 372 38.06 -14.84 -16.39
C LYS A 372 39.26 -14.16 -15.74
N LYS A 373 39.12 -13.69 -14.50
CA LYS A 373 40.21 -13.09 -13.72
C LYS A 373 41.36 -14.09 -13.54
N ALA A 374 41.08 -15.34 -13.17
CA ALA A 374 42.10 -16.37 -13.01
C ALA A 374 42.89 -16.63 -14.31
N ARG A 375 42.20 -16.70 -15.46
CA ARG A 375 42.84 -16.85 -16.78
C ARG A 375 43.78 -15.68 -17.10
N LEU A 376 43.34 -14.45 -16.88
CA LEU A 376 44.14 -13.26 -17.17
C LEU A 376 45.39 -13.19 -16.27
N ILE A 377 45.28 -13.57 -14.99
CA ILE A 377 46.43 -13.64 -14.08
C ILE A 377 47.48 -14.65 -14.59
N SER A 378 47.04 -15.82 -15.06
CA SER A 378 47.94 -16.83 -15.64
C SER A 378 48.67 -16.31 -16.88
N MET A 379 47.93 -15.74 -17.85
CA MET A 379 48.51 -15.18 -19.07
C MET A 379 49.50 -14.04 -18.77
N ASN A 380 49.21 -13.21 -17.77
CA ASN A 380 50.14 -12.15 -17.38
C ASN A 380 51.44 -12.73 -16.79
N GLY A 381 51.35 -13.79 -15.98
CA GLY A 381 52.53 -14.48 -15.44
C GLY A 381 53.41 -15.09 -16.54
N GLU A 382 52.80 -15.68 -17.57
CA GLU A 382 53.53 -16.19 -18.75
C GLU A 382 54.22 -15.06 -19.52
N ASN A 383 53.53 -13.93 -19.73
CA ASN A 383 54.12 -12.75 -20.37
C ASN A 383 55.27 -12.16 -19.53
N ASP A 384 55.11 -12.06 -18.21
CA ASP A 384 56.16 -11.56 -17.31
C ASP A 384 57.41 -12.46 -17.34
N PHE A 385 57.21 -13.78 -17.47
CA PHE A 385 58.29 -14.74 -17.65
C PHE A 385 59.04 -14.53 -18.98
N GLU A 386 58.33 -14.39 -20.09
CA GLU A 386 58.97 -14.12 -21.39
C GLU A 386 59.65 -12.75 -21.44
N ILE A 387 59.06 -11.71 -20.84
CA ILE A 387 59.71 -10.40 -20.68
C ILE A 387 61.02 -10.54 -19.92
N SER A 388 61.06 -11.35 -18.85
CA SER A 388 62.26 -11.57 -18.05
C SER A 388 63.37 -12.28 -18.87
N LYS A 389 62.99 -13.26 -19.69
CA LYS A 389 63.91 -13.95 -20.60
C LYS A 389 64.48 -13.03 -21.67
N LEU A 390 63.62 -12.21 -22.31
CA LEU A 390 64.05 -11.22 -23.29
C LEU A 390 64.99 -10.17 -22.69
N LYS A 391 64.70 -9.66 -21.48
CA LYS A 391 65.59 -8.74 -20.76
C LYS A 391 66.99 -9.33 -20.49
N SER A 392 67.06 -10.61 -20.15
CA SER A 392 68.35 -11.30 -19.98
C SER A 392 69.14 -11.36 -21.29
N SER A 393 68.46 -11.71 -22.40
CA SER A 393 69.08 -11.74 -23.72
C SER A 393 69.52 -10.36 -24.21
N ASP A 394 68.73 -9.31 -23.95
CA ASP A 394 69.05 -7.92 -24.25
C ASP A 394 70.34 -7.48 -23.54
N SER A 395 70.45 -7.78 -22.24
CA SER A 395 71.66 -7.50 -21.46
C SER A 395 72.90 -8.18 -22.02
N LEU A 396 72.78 -9.44 -22.44
CA LEU A 396 73.90 -10.22 -23.01
C LEU A 396 74.33 -9.65 -24.36
N LEU A 397 73.38 -9.34 -25.24
CA LEU A 397 73.67 -8.70 -26.53
C LEU A 397 74.33 -7.33 -26.36
N ASN A 398 73.86 -6.54 -25.40
CA ASN A 398 74.43 -5.23 -25.11
C ASN A 398 75.89 -5.33 -24.63
N GLU A 399 76.22 -6.33 -23.80
CA GLU A 399 77.61 -6.62 -23.40
C GLU A 399 78.49 -6.96 -24.61
N HIS A 400 78.00 -7.81 -25.52
CA HIS A 400 78.71 -8.13 -26.75
C HIS A 400 78.94 -6.91 -27.65
N ILE A 401 77.93 -6.04 -27.81
CA ILE A 401 78.04 -4.80 -28.59
C ILE A 401 79.14 -3.91 -27.99
N GLN A 402 79.11 -3.65 -26.67
CA GLN A 402 80.12 -2.85 -26.01
C GLN A 402 81.54 -3.43 -26.15
N ASN A 403 81.66 -4.76 -26.17
CA ASN A 403 82.95 -5.42 -26.39
C ASN A 403 83.44 -5.22 -27.84
N VAL A 404 82.55 -5.33 -28.83
CA VAL A 404 82.87 -5.06 -30.25
C VAL A 404 83.28 -3.60 -30.44
N GLU A 405 82.53 -2.65 -29.90
CA GLU A 405 82.84 -1.22 -29.96
C GLU A 405 84.21 -0.92 -29.35
N ARG A 406 84.52 -1.51 -28.18
CA ARG A 406 85.83 -1.37 -27.53
C ARG A 406 86.96 -1.95 -28.39
N ASN A 407 86.77 -3.13 -28.96
CA ASN A 407 87.77 -3.77 -29.84
C ASN A 407 87.99 -2.97 -31.13
N PHE A 408 86.92 -2.44 -31.72
CA PHE A 408 86.99 -1.57 -32.89
C PHE A 408 87.79 -0.29 -32.58
N ALA A 409 87.48 0.37 -31.46
CA ALA A 409 88.19 1.58 -31.04
C ALA A 409 89.70 1.32 -30.85
N ILE A 410 90.06 0.18 -30.25
CA ILE A 410 91.45 -0.25 -30.12
C ILE A 410 92.11 -0.40 -31.50
N LEU A 411 91.49 -1.16 -32.41
CA LEU A 411 92.01 -1.40 -33.77
C LEU A 411 92.21 -0.11 -34.57
N ALA A 412 91.26 0.83 -34.48
CA ALA A 412 91.32 2.11 -35.20
C ALA A 412 92.48 3.02 -34.77
N THR A 413 93.03 2.82 -33.56
CA THR A 413 94.15 3.62 -33.02
C THR A 413 95.54 3.04 -33.31
N PHE A 414 95.63 1.85 -33.92
CA PHE A 414 96.93 1.25 -34.25
C PHE A 414 97.65 2.01 -35.37
N PRO A 415 98.99 2.15 -35.31
CA PRO A 415 99.76 2.74 -36.40
C PRO A 415 99.73 1.85 -37.64
N TRP A 416 99.41 2.45 -38.80
CA TRP A 416 99.52 1.79 -40.10
C TRP A 416 101.00 1.54 -40.41
N ARG A 417 101.38 0.28 -40.69
CA ARG A 417 102.74 -0.10 -41.11
C ARG A 417 102.90 0.02 -42.61
#